data_AF-B0XLU8-F1
#
_entry.id   AF-B0XLU8-F1
#
_cell.length_a   1.000
_cell.length_b   1.000
_cell.length_c   1.000
_cell.angle_alpha   90.00
_cell.angle_beta   90.00
_cell.angle_gamma   90.00
#
_symmetry.space_group_name_H-M   'P 1'
#
loop_
_entity.id
_entity.type
_entity.pdbx_description
1 polymer ?
#
loop_
_entity_poly.entity_id
_entity_poly.type
_entity_poly.pdbx_seq_one_letter_code
_entity_poly.pdbx_strand_id
1 'polypeptide(L)'
;MCTRYKLDFASLGTTYGLYQNTNDTFRGETIAILYDPGNFPALFEQSSTKKLYRRNGGVPQAGNLSNHLEVFRRHMDELVVDRNFAGVGIIDFESWRPIYRQNFGSLQPYKELSMKLEKERHPRYSDKQLEAEATKRFEATGRDFIARTLALARQLRPRAAWGYYAFPYCFNMNGQKQEDCSPEVQRENDR
;
A
#
# COMPACT_ATOMS: atom_id res chain seq x y z
N MET A 1 1.38 -23.55 -6.14
CA MET A 1 2.77 -23.71 -6.62
C MET A 1 3.28 -25.14 -6.50
N CYS A 2 2.94 -25.87 -5.44
CA CYS A 2 3.40 -27.24 -5.18
C CYS A 2 2.59 -28.33 -5.92
N THR A 3 1.38 -28.00 -6.38
CA THR A 3 0.49 -28.91 -7.11
C THR A 3 1.14 -29.54 -8.36
N ARG A 4 2.05 -28.82 -9.05
CA ARG A 4 2.82 -29.36 -10.18
C ARG A 4 3.70 -30.56 -9.81
N TYR A 5 4.04 -30.69 -8.53
CA TYR A 5 4.81 -31.79 -7.96
C TYR A 5 3.94 -32.85 -7.29
N LYS A 6 2.61 -32.78 -7.48
CA LYS A 6 1.63 -33.64 -6.81
C LYS A 6 1.67 -33.53 -5.27
N LEU A 7 2.13 -32.39 -4.77
CA LEU A 7 2.03 -32.02 -3.36
C LEU A 7 0.82 -31.11 -3.21
N ASP A 8 -0.25 -31.70 -2.68
CA ASP A 8 -1.48 -31.01 -2.33
C ASP A 8 -1.54 -30.77 -0.82
N PHE A 9 -1.89 -29.54 -0.45
CA PHE A 9 -2.03 -29.10 0.94
C PHE A 9 -3.49 -28.87 1.33
N ALA A 10 -4.45 -29.33 0.53
CA ALA A 10 -5.90 -29.15 0.78
C ALA A 10 -6.38 -29.72 2.14
N SER A 11 -5.63 -30.63 2.77
CA SER A 11 -5.98 -31.18 4.08
C SER A 11 -5.50 -30.34 5.27
N LEU A 12 -4.70 -29.28 5.06
CA LEU A 12 -4.16 -28.48 6.16
C LEU A 12 -5.27 -27.85 7.01
N GLY A 13 -6.31 -27.32 6.37
CA GLY A 13 -7.44 -26.70 7.05
C GLY A 13 -8.13 -27.66 8.02
N THR A 14 -8.48 -28.86 7.56
CA THR A 14 -9.14 -29.87 8.41
C THR A 14 -8.21 -30.50 9.44
N THR A 15 -6.93 -30.66 9.13
CA THR A 15 -5.96 -31.34 10.01
C THR A 15 -5.55 -30.46 11.18
N TYR A 16 -5.38 -29.16 10.95
CA TYR A 16 -4.83 -28.23 11.94
C TYR A 16 -5.81 -27.14 12.39
N GLY A 17 -7.07 -27.20 11.94
CA GLY A 17 -8.09 -26.20 12.28
C GLY A 17 -7.82 -24.83 11.68
N LEU A 18 -7.21 -24.78 10.48
CA LEU A 18 -6.90 -23.54 9.78
C LEU A 18 -8.03 -23.17 8.82
N TYR A 19 -8.29 -21.87 8.67
CA TYR A 19 -9.08 -21.39 7.55
C TYR A 19 -8.23 -21.43 6.28
N GLN A 20 -8.69 -22.17 5.27
CA GLN A 20 -7.98 -22.37 4.00
C GLN A 20 -8.94 -22.08 2.85
N ASN A 21 -8.43 -21.52 1.75
CA ASN A 21 -9.20 -21.44 0.52
C ASN A 21 -9.42 -22.85 -0.05
N THR A 22 -10.56 -23.06 -0.68
CA THR A 22 -10.89 -24.30 -1.36
C THR A 22 -9.83 -24.63 -2.42
N ASN A 23 -9.43 -25.91 -2.50
CA ASN A 23 -8.39 -26.43 -3.38
C ASN A 23 -7.00 -25.78 -3.21
N ASP A 24 -6.69 -25.25 -2.02
CA ASP A 24 -5.42 -24.57 -1.73
C ASP A 24 -5.13 -23.42 -2.71
N THR A 25 -6.19 -22.75 -3.18
CA THR A 25 -6.05 -21.64 -4.12
C THR A 25 -5.47 -20.41 -3.43
N PHE A 26 -4.58 -19.71 -4.13
CA PHE A 26 -3.90 -18.55 -3.56
C PHE A 26 -4.85 -17.38 -3.24
N ARG A 27 -5.90 -17.23 -4.06
CA ARG A 27 -7.01 -16.29 -3.84
C ARG A 27 -8.30 -17.09 -3.96
N GLY A 28 -9.06 -17.15 -2.88
CA GLY A 28 -10.29 -17.93 -2.82
C GLY A 28 -11.31 -17.24 -1.91
N GLU A 29 -12.28 -18.02 -1.45
CA GLU A 29 -13.42 -17.58 -0.66
C GLU A 29 -13.06 -17.13 0.75
N THR A 30 -11.95 -17.64 1.31
CA THR A 30 -11.52 -17.38 2.69
C THR A 30 -10.63 -16.13 2.75
N ILE A 31 -9.63 -16.03 1.87
CA ILE A 31 -8.63 -14.96 1.88
C ILE A 31 -8.08 -14.67 0.47
N ALA A 32 -7.85 -13.40 0.18
CA ALA A 32 -7.22 -12.95 -1.06
C ALA A 32 -6.31 -11.73 -0.82
N ILE A 33 -5.03 -11.85 -1.17
CA ILE A 33 -4.05 -10.75 -1.15
C ILE A 33 -3.79 -10.20 -2.55
N LEU A 34 -3.83 -8.88 -2.67
CA LEU A 34 -3.58 -8.13 -3.89
C LEU A 34 -2.23 -7.43 -3.76
N TYR A 35 -1.23 -7.90 -4.51
CA TYR A 35 0.10 -7.28 -4.55
C TYR A 35 0.09 -6.07 -5.48
N ASP A 36 0.42 -4.91 -4.93
CA ASP A 36 0.53 -3.62 -5.62
C ASP A 36 -0.59 -3.34 -6.65
N PRO A 37 -1.88 -3.45 -6.24
CA PRO A 37 -2.99 -3.34 -7.17
C PRO A 37 -3.26 -1.90 -7.61
N GLY A 38 -3.91 -1.75 -8.76
CA GLY A 38 -4.12 -0.45 -9.37
C GLY A 38 -2.83 0.14 -9.94
N ASN A 39 -2.79 1.47 -9.98
CA ASN A 39 -1.64 2.22 -10.48
C ASN A 39 -1.15 3.22 -9.43
N PHE A 40 -0.79 2.75 -8.23
CA PHE A 40 -0.32 3.66 -7.17
C PHE A 40 0.91 4.44 -7.66
N PRO A 41 1.02 5.75 -7.34
CA PRO A 41 2.23 6.52 -7.57
C PRO A 41 3.41 5.84 -6.88
N ALA A 42 4.50 5.59 -7.59
CA ALA A 42 5.64 4.87 -7.02
C ALA A 42 6.94 5.23 -7.73
N LEU A 43 8.04 5.14 -6.99
CA LEU A 43 9.40 5.23 -7.48
C LEU A 43 10.00 3.84 -7.54
N PHE A 44 10.50 3.47 -8.71
CA PHE A 44 11.13 2.17 -8.94
C PHE A 44 12.54 2.37 -9.45
N GLU A 45 13.46 1.55 -8.96
CA GLU A 45 14.84 1.51 -9.45
C GLU A 45 14.94 0.59 -10.66
N GLN A 46 15.52 1.08 -11.77
CA GLN A 46 15.92 0.21 -12.87
C GLN A 46 17.15 -0.62 -12.47
N SER A 47 17.03 -1.95 -12.52
CA SER A 47 18.11 -2.86 -12.13
C SER A 47 19.42 -2.62 -12.88
N SER A 48 19.37 -2.19 -14.14
CA SER A 48 20.54 -1.98 -15.00
C SER A 48 21.25 -0.65 -14.79
N THR A 49 20.51 0.43 -14.53
CA THR A 49 21.06 1.80 -14.50
C THR A 49 21.08 2.41 -13.11
N LYS A 50 20.41 1.78 -12.14
CA LYS A 50 20.17 2.34 -10.81
C LYS A 50 19.43 3.69 -10.83
N LYS A 51 18.78 4.03 -11.95
CA LYS A 51 17.96 5.24 -12.07
C LYS A 51 16.54 4.96 -11.61
N LEU A 52 16.00 5.91 -10.85
CA LEU A 52 14.60 5.90 -10.48
C LEU A 52 13.72 6.32 -11.66
N TYR A 53 12.67 5.54 -11.94
CA TYR A 53 11.57 5.94 -12.81
C TYR A 53 10.28 6.10 -12.01
N ARG A 54 9.40 6.97 -12.52
CA ARG A 54 8.15 7.35 -11.86
C ARG A 54 7.00 6.59 -12.47
N ARG A 55 6.32 5.75 -11.69
CA ARG A 55 4.98 5.26 -12.03
C ARG A 55 3.96 6.26 -11.52
N ASN A 56 2.98 6.59 -12.36
CA ASN A 56 1.86 7.48 -12.04
C ASN A 56 2.29 8.72 -11.23
N GLY A 57 3.27 9.48 -11.74
CA GLY A 57 3.78 10.70 -11.09
C GLY A 57 4.84 10.49 -10.01
N GLY A 58 5.02 9.27 -9.50
CA GLY A 58 6.05 8.89 -8.53
C GLY A 58 5.67 9.16 -7.07
N VAL A 59 5.03 10.30 -6.79
CA VAL A 59 4.51 10.69 -5.46
C VAL A 59 3.01 10.97 -5.56
N PRO A 60 2.23 10.80 -4.47
CA PRO A 60 0.77 10.93 -4.52
C PRO A 60 0.30 12.29 -5.04
N GLN A 61 0.96 13.39 -4.71
CA GLN A 61 0.57 14.73 -5.14
C GLN A 61 0.85 15.06 -6.62
N ALA A 62 1.52 14.14 -7.32
CA ALA A 62 1.75 14.19 -8.77
C ALA A 62 1.03 13.06 -9.52
N GLY A 63 0.27 12.22 -8.80
CA GLY A 63 -0.41 11.07 -9.38
C GLY A 63 -1.81 11.36 -9.91
N ASN A 64 -2.24 10.55 -10.87
CA ASN A 64 -3.60 10.55 -11.37
C ASN A 64 -4.43 9.50 -10.61
N LEU A 65 -5.31 9.98 -9.72
CA LEU A 65 -6.15 9.14 -8.87
C LEU A 65 -7.22 8.39 -9.68
N SER A 66 -7.82 9.02 -10.69
CA SER A 66 -8.84 8.39 -11.53
C SER A 66 -8.27 7.20 -12.31
N ASN A 67 -7.07 7.37 -12.90
CA ASN A 67 -6.35 6.27 -13.55
C ASN A 67 -6.07 5.12 -12.56
N HIS A 68 -5.59 5.44 -11.36
CA HIS A 68 -5.35 4.43 -10.34
C HIS A 68 -6.61 3.61 -10.00
N LEU A 69 -7.75 4.27 -9.78
CA LEU A 69 -9.00 3.61 -9.41
C LEU A 69 -9.58 2.77 -10.56
N GLU A 70 -9.40 3.20 -11.81
CA GLU A 70 -9.79 2.43 -13.00
C GLU A 70 -8.99 1.14 -13.11
N VAL A 71 -7.65 1.22 -13.01
CA VAL A 71 -6.77 0.05 -13.03
C VAL A 71 -7.04 -0.87 -11.83
N PHE A 72 -7.31 -0.29 -10.64
CA PHE A 72 -7.63 -1.07 -9.44
C PHE A 72 -8.92 -1.86 -9.62
N ARG A 73 -9.97 -1.27 -10.20
CA ARG A 73 -11.22 -1.96 -10.52
C ARG A 73 -10.98 -3.16 -11.44
N ARG A 74 -10.15 -2.98 -12.48
CA ARG A 74 -9.79 -4.09 -13.38
C ARG A 74 -9.06 -5.21 -12.63
N HIS A 75 -8.04 -4.87 -11.83
CA HIS A 75 -7.32 -5.87 -11.02
C HIS A 75 -8.26 -6.59 -10.04
N MET A 76 -9.24 -5.89 -9.45
CA MET A 76 -10.23 -6.51 -8.57
C MET A 76 -11.09 -7.55 -9.31
N ASP A 77 -11.56 -7.22 -10.51
CA ASP A 77 -12.38 -8.12 -11.31
C ASP A 77 -11.57 -9.33 -11.86
N GLU A 78 -10.27 -9.16 -12.08
CA GLU A 78 -9.37 -10.24 -12.50
C GLU A 78 -8.92 -11.16 -11.35
N LEU A 79 -8.67 -10.59 -10.17
CA LEU A 79 -8.00 -11.30 -9.06
C LEU A 79 -8.96 -11.79 -7.97
N VAL A 80 -10.12 -11.14 -7.80
CA VAL A 80 -11.17 -11.52 -6.83
C VAL A 80 -12.47 -11.67 -7.61
N VAL A 81 -12.54 -12.71 -8.42
CA VAL A 81 -13.58 -12.89 -9.45
C VAL A 81 -15.00 -12.97 -8.84
N ASP A 82 -15.15 -13.62 -7.69
CA ASP A 82 -16.45 -13.70 -7.01
C ASP A 82 -16.87 -12.33 -6.46
N ARG A 83 -17.94 -11.77 -7.02
CA ARG A 83 -18.53 -10.49 -6.55
C ARG A 83 -19.16 -10.59 -5.17
N ASN A 84 -19.50 -11.79 -4.72
CA ASN A 84 -20.03 -12.08 -3.39
C ASN A 84 -18.95 -12.47 -2.37
N PHE A 85 -17.66 -12.35 -2.74
CA PHE A 85 -16.54 -12.63 -1.85
C PHE A 85 -16.77 -12.02 -0.46
N ALA A 86 -16.73 -12.88 0.55
CA ALA A 86 -17.03 -12.56 1.95
C ALA A 86 -15.87 -12.88 2.91
N GLY A 87 -14.70 -13.21 2.35
CA GLY A 87 -13.48 -13.48 3.12
C GLY A 87 -12.69 -12.22 3.46
N VAL A 88 -11.42 -12.41 3.77
CA VAL A 88 -10.47 -11.33 4.09
C VAL A 88 -9.77 -10.86 2.82
N GLY A 89 -9.99 -9.60 2.44
CA GLY A 89 -9.34 -8.92 1.33
C GLY A 89 -8.17 -8.06 1.81
N ILE A 90 -6.97 -8.35 1.33
CA ILE A 90 -5.74 -7.65 1.73
C ILE A 90 -5.21 -6.85 0.54
N ILE A 91 -5.10 -5.54 0.71
CA ILE A 91 -4.40 -4.67 -0.24
C ILE A 91 -2.95 -4.55 0.25
N ASP A 92 -2.03 -5.11 -0.51
CA ASP A 92 -0.61 -5.05 -0.21
C ASP A 92 0.05 -3.95 -1.05
N PHE A 93 0.14 -2.76 -0.44
CA PHE A 93 0.74 -1.58 -1.03
C PHE A 93 1.79 -1.03 -0.06
N GLU A 94 3.05 -1.05 -0.48
CA GLU A 94 4.20 -0.72 0.38
C GLU A 94 5.11 0.36 -0.22
N SER A 95 4.74 0.97 -1.36
CA SER A 95 5.65 1.88 -2.06
C SER A 95 5.99 3.12 -1.24
N TRP A 96 5.04 3.64 -0.46
CA TRP A 96 5.24 4.76 0.46
C TRP A 96 4.21 4.70 1.60
N ARG A 97 4.47 5.44 2.69
CA ARG A 97 3.57 5.55 3.85
C ARG A 97 2.82 6.89 3.80
N PRO A 98 1.53 6.96 4.16
CA PRO A 98 0.74 8.19 4.03
C PRO A 98 1.17 9.32 4.96
N ILE A 99 1.92 8.99 6.02
CA ILE A 99 2.54 9.97 6.93
C ILE A 99 3.92 10.32 6.39
N TYR A 100 4.13 11.59 6.03
CA TYR A 100 5.32 12.04 5.31
C TYR A 100 6.60 11.72 6.09
N ARG A 101 6.58 11.94 7.41
CA ARG A 101 7.71 11.67 8.32
C ARG A 101 8.15 10.20 8.31
N GLN A 102 7.20 9.26 8.14
CA GLN A 102 7.47 7.82 8.17
C GLN A 102 8.16 7.30 6.89
N ASN A 103 8.37 8.12 5.87
CA ASN A 103 9.07 7.75 4.64
C ASN A 103 10.60 7.89 4.77
N PHE A 104 11.18 7.13 5.71
CA PHE A 104 12.62 7.07 5.95
C PHE A 104 13.29 5.87 5.27
N GLY A 105 14.63 5.81 5.32
CA GLY A 105 15.42 4.70 4.76
C GLY A 105 15.27 4.63 3.24
N SER A 106 14.91 3.47 2.72
CA SER A 106 14.67 3.27 1.28
C SER A 106 13.50 4.11 0.72
N LEU A 107 12.66 4.68 1.59
CA LEU A 107 11.54 5.55 1.19
C LEU A 107 11.91 7.04 1.16
N GLN A 108 13.14 7.40 1.52
CA GLN A 108 13.64 8.78 1.46
C GLN A 108 13.44 9.46 0.08
N PRO A 109 13.57 8.77 -1.08
CA PRO A 109 13.35 9.39 -2.39
C PRO A 109 11.97 10.02 -2.59
N TYR A 110 10.93 9.56 -1.87
CA TYR A 110 9.60 10.17 -1.93
C TYR A 110 9.58 11.57 -1.32
N LYS A 111 10.34 11.78 -0.23
CA LYS A 111 10.51 13.09 0.41
C LYS A 111 11.29 14.03 -0.50
N GLU A 112 12.38 13.54 -1.07
CA GLU A 112 13.23 14.30 -2.00
C GLU A 112 12.46 14.76 -3.25
N LEU A 113 11.68 13.86 -3.85
CA LEU A 113 10.86 14.20 -5.00
C LEU A 113 9.78 15.22 -4.61
N SER A 114 9.14 15.05 -3.45
CA SER A 114 8.12 15.99 -2.98
C SER A 114 8.69 17.39 -2.79
N MET A 115 9.85 17.51 -2.13
CA MET A 115 10.58 18.77 -1.95
C MET A 115 10.95 19.41 -3.29
N LYS A 116 11.46 18.61 -4.23
CA LYS A 116 11.84 19.08 -5.56
C LYS A 116 10.65 19.69 -6.31
N LEU A 117 9.51 19.02 -6.28
CA LEU A 117 8.28 19.52 -6.93
C LEU A 117 7.81 20.84 -6.31
N GLU A 118 7.88 20.98 -4.98
CA GLU A 118 7.52 22.27 -4.35
C GLU A 118 8.54 23.36 -4.65
N LYS A 119 9.84 23.04 -4.76
CA LYS A 119 10.86 24.03 -5.15
C LYS A 119 10.64 24.57 -6.56
N GLU A 120 10.27 23.69 -7.49
CA GLU A 120 9.93 24.06 -8.87
C GLU A 120 8.69 24.97 -8.91
N ARG A 121 7.69 24.72 -8.06
CA ARG A 121 6.45 25.53 -7.96
C ARG A 121 6.63 26.83 -7.18
N HIS A 122 7.51 26.84 -6.19
CA HIS A 122 7.73 27.95 -5.27
C HIS A 122 9.23 28.30 -5.15
N PRO A 123 9.88 28.83 -6.23
CA PRO A 123 11.34 29.01 -6.25
C PRO A 123 11.90 29.88 -5.12
N ARG A 124 11.08 30.83 -4.63
CA ARG A 124 11.44 31.81 -3.59
C ARG A 124 11.18 31.33 -2.16
N TYR A 125 10.55 30.17 -1.96
CA TYR A 125 10.30 29.66 -0.62
C TYR A 125 11.61 29.22 0.04
N SER A 126 11.70 29.43 1.35
CA SER A 126 12.72 28.83 2.20
C SER A 126 12.50 27.32 2.34
N ASP A 127 13.53 26.59 2.73
CA ASP A 127 13.46 25.13 2.86
C ASP A 127 12.36 24.68 3.86
N LYS A 128 12.17 25.43 4.95
CA LYS A 128 11.10 25.17 5.92
C LYS A 128 9.71 25.33 5.31
N GLN A 129 9.51 26.33 4.45
CA GLN A 129 8.24 26.53 3.75
C GLN A 129 7.99 25.43 2.72
N LEU A 130 9.04 25.00 2.02
CA LEU A 130 8.98 23.90 1.06
C LEU A 130 8.63 22.58 1.74
N GLU A 131 9.24 22.28 2.89
CA GLU A 131 8.95 21.06 3.64
C GLU A 131 7.53 21.04 4.18
N ALA A 132 7.03 22.19 4.66
CA ALA A 132 5.64 22.32 5.10
C ALA A 132 4.66 22.06 3.95
N GLU A 133 4.89 22.63 2.77
CA GLU A 133 4.00 22.44 1.62
C GLU A 133 4.12 21.01 1.04
N ALA A 134 5.33 20.45 0.99
CA ALA A 134 5.57 19.09 0.55
C ALA A 134 4.85 18.09 1.46
N THR A 135 4.98 18.25 2.78
CA THR A 135 4.27 17.43 3.78
C THR A 135 2.76 17.53 3.58
N LYS A 136 2.22 18.75 3.55
CA LYS A 136 0.77 18.98 3.42
C LYS A 136 0.20 18.32 2.17
N ARG A 137 0.84 18.52 1.01
CA ARG A 137 0.35 17.98 -0.26
C ARG A 137 0.51 16.47 -0.34
N PHE A 138 1.66 15.96 0.09
CA PHE A 138 1.92 14.52 0.13
C PHE A 138 0.92 13.79 1.02
N GLU A 139 0.71 14.22 2.27
CA GLU A 139 -0.21 13.55 3.19
C GLU A 139 -1.67 13.66 2.73
N ALA A 140 -2.11 14.83 2.24
CA ALA A 140 -3.47 15.02 1.75
C ALA A 140 -3.79 14.08 0.58
N THR A 141 -2.93 14.05 -0.42
CA THR A 141 -3.12 13.18 -1.59
C THR A 141 -2.85 11.71 -1.29
N GLY A 142 -1.88 11.40 -0.42
CA GLY A 142 -1.62 10.03 0.04
C GLY A 142 -2.84 9.44 0.75
N ARG A 143 -3.49 10.23 1.60
CA ARG A 143 -4.78 9.88 2.22
C ARG A 143 -5.86 9.62 1.17
N ASP A 144 -5.98 10.48 0.15
CA ASP A 144 -6.96 10.28 -0.91
C ASP A 144 -6.76 8.97 -1.67
N PHE A 145 -5.52 8.66 -2.06
CA PHE A 145 -5.19 7.39 -2.74
C PHE A 145 -5.55 6.18 -1.88
N ILE A 146 -5.13 6.15 -0.61
CA ILE A 146 -5.42 5.01 0.29
C ILE A 146 -6.92 4.89 0.58
N ALA A 147 -7.57 6.00 0.98
CA ALA A 147 -8.96 5.97 1.42
C ALA A 147 -9.92 5.64 0.26
N ARG A 148 -9.71 6.23 -0.93
CA ARG A 148 -10.59 5.97 -2.08
C ARG A 148 -10.42 4.56 -2.63
N THR A 149 -9.22 4.00 -2.56
CA THR A 149 -8.97 2.62 -3.00
C THR A 149 -9.62 1.62 -2.05
N LEU A 150 -9.54 1.83 -0.73
CA LEU A 150 -10.27 1.03 0.25
C LEU A 150 -11.79 1.15 0.08
N ALA A 151 -12.29 2.37 -0.12
CA ALA A 151 -13.72 2.60 -0.36
C ALA A 151 -14.19 1.88 -1.63
N LEU A 152 -13.39 1.89 -2.70
CA LEU A 152 -13.69 1.19 -3.94
C LEU A 152 -13.67 -0.34 -3.75
N ALA A 153 -12.71 -0.88 -2.99
CA ALA A 153 -12.67 -2.31 -2.68
C ALA A 153 -13.95 -2.75 -1.95
N ARG A 154 -14.38 -1.99 -0.93
CA ARG A 154 -15.64 -2.22 -0.19
C ARG A 154 -16.87 -2.07 -1.08
N GLN A 155 -16.87 -1.12 -2.01
CA GLN A 155 -17.98 -0.98 -2.97
C GLN A 155 -18.06 -2.19 -3.91
N LEU A 156 -16.92 -2.69 -4.38
CA LEU A 156 -16.84 -3.76 -5.36
C LEU A 156 -17.09 -5.15 -4.77
N ARG A 157 -16.67 -5.38 -3.53
CA ARG A 157 -16.83 -6.64 -2.78
C ARG A 157 -17.35 -6.31 -1.37
N PRO A 158 -18.65 -5.98 -1.23
CA PRO A 158 -19.20 -5.40 -0.01
C PRO A 158 -19.31 -6.37 1.17
N ARG A 159 -19.21 -7.68 0.92
CA ARG A 159 -19.28 -8.70 1.97
C ARG A 159 -17.92 -9.02 2.58
N ALA A 160 -16.83 -8.62 1.93
CA ALA A 160 -15.48 -8.91 2.38
C ALA A 160 -15.01 -7.92 3.45
N ALA A 161 -14.17 -8.41 4.35
CA ALA A 161 -13.42 -7.58 5.28
C ALA A 161 -12.14 -7.08 4.60
N TRP A 162 -12.06 -5.78 4.33
CA TRP A 162 -10.93 -5.16 3.63
C TRP A 162 -9.97 -4.45 4.58
N GLY A 163 -8.67 -4.64 4.36
CA GLY A 163 -7.61 -3.93 5.07
C GLY A 163 -6.34 -3.80 4.23
N TYR A 164 -5.47 -2.88 4.64
CA TYR A 164 -4.11 -2.79 4.11
C TYR A 164 -3.17 -3.68 4.91
N TYR A 165 -2.26 -4.35 4.21
CA TYR A 165 -1.15 -5.04 4.84
C TYR A 165 -0.31 -4.07 5.69
N ALA A 166 0.24 -4.58 6.80
CA ALA A 166 1.15 -3.90 7.74
C ALA A 166 0.60 -2.71 8.56
N PHE A 167 -0.59 -2.18 8.28
CA PHE A 167 -1.18 -1.10 9.10
C PHE A 167 -1.91 -1.63 10.34
N PRO A 168 -1.80 -0.95 11.50
CA PRO A 168 -0.95 0.22 11.78
C PRO A 168 0.53 -0.17 11.98
N TYR A 169 1.44 0.72 11.58
CA TYR A 169 2.87 0.52 11.87
C TYR A 169 3.20 0.84 13.33
N CYS A 170 4.22 0.15 13.85
CA CYS A 170 4.73 0.34 15.21
C CYS A 170 6.20 0.82 15.26
N PHE A 171 7.04 0.28 14.37
CA PHE A 171 8.48 0.54 14.30
C PHE A 171 9.25 0.24 15.61
N ASN A 172 8.72 -0.65 16.46
CA ASN A 172 9.40 -1.19 17.64
C ASN A 172 10.54 -2.14 17.26
N MET A 173 11.39 -2.50 18.23
CA MET A 173 12.52 -3.43 18.04
C MET A 173 13.55 -3.02 16.96
N ASN A 174 13.57 -1.75 16.53
CA ASN A 174 14.45 -1.24 15.48
C ASN A 174 15.82 -0.80 16.04
N GLY A 175 16.59 -1.75 16.57
CA GLY A 175 17.92 -1.52 17.16
C GLY A 175 17.91 -1.17 18.66
N GLN A 176 16.73 -0.91 19.23
CA GLN A 176 16.50 -0.84 20.67
C GLN A 176 15.57 -1.99 21.06
N LYS A 177 15.81 -2.65 22.20
CA LYS A 177 14.97 -3.75 22.72
C LYS A 177 13.72 -3.19 23.42
N GLN A 178 12.97 -2.33 22.73
CA GLN A 178 11.72 -1.77 23.21
C GLN A 178 10.57 -2.34 22.39
N GLU A 179 9.63 -2.96 23.09
CA GLU A 179 8.45 -3.61 22.50
C GLU A 179 7.35 -2.59 22.18
N ASP A 180 7.28 -1.48 22.91
CA ASP A 180 6.30 -0.43 22.68
C ASP A 180 6.59 0.37 21.39
N CYS A 181 5.53 0.74 20.68
CA CYS A 181 5.62 1.73 19.61
C CYS A 181 5.96 3.10 20.22
N SER A 182 6.73 3.92 19.51
CA SER A 182 7.07 5.25 20.03
C SER A 182 5.80 6.12 20.20
N PRO A 183 5.76 7.03 21.19
CA PRO A 183 4.61 7.93 21.37
C PRO A 183 4.28 8.79 20.14
N GLU A 184 5.27 9.09 19.30
CA GLU A 184 5.06 9.82 18.04
C GLU A 184 4.29 8.97 17.03
N VAL A 185 4.64 7.69 16.88
CA VAL A 185 3.96 6.77 15.97
C VAL A 185 2.53 6.48 16.44
N GLN A 186 2.33 6.34 17.75
CA GLN A 186 0.98 6.20 18.33
C GLN A 186 0.09 7.40 17.96
N ARG A 187 0.58 8.64 18.16
CA ARG A 187 -0.15 9.86 17.76
C ARG A 187 -0.44 9.95 16.27
N GLU A 188 0.44 9.42 15.43
CA GLU A 188 0.23 9.37 13.98
C GLU A 188 -0.83 8.35 13.58
N ASN A 189 -0.91 7.21 14.29
CA ASN A 189 -1.94 6.19 14.08
C ASN A 189 -3.33 6.64 14.55
N ASP A 190 -3.41 7.52 15.56
CA ASP A 190 -4.67 8.06 16.09
C ASP A 190 -5.32 9.13 15.20
N ARG A 191 -4.62 9.64 14.17
CA ARG A 191 -4.99 10.83 13.37
C ARG A 191 -5.70 10.52 12.05
#